data_AF-A0A1H8PLW2-F1
#
_entry.id   AF-A0A1H8PLW2-F1
#
_cell.length_a   1.000
_cell.length_b   1.000
_cell.length_c   1.000
_cell.angle_alpha   90.00
_cell.angle_beta   90.00
_cell.angle_gamma   90.00
#
_symmetry.space_group_name_H-M   'P 1'
#
loop_
_entity.id
_entity.type
_entity.pdbx_description
1 polymer ?
#
loop_
_entity_poly.entity_id
_entity_poly.type
_entity_poly.pdbx_seq_one_letter_code
_entity_poly.pdbx_strand_id
1 'polypeptide(L)'
;MVRLPTRILVPAVLATGLVLTACSEEVDGTASPGSSASSSSSSSSSSSSSSSTSSSPSGGGEYEEFCTEGEEVFGEVDEAFDAAEGMGVDGLVAALQQAVDAFDALEPPEEIADDWAESRDGFVRLRDTVAAIDPAAPDAEQQALDIISDAEMTVGPAFTRVGDWIDENCDNA
;
A
#
# COMPACT_ATOMS: atom_id res chain seq x y z
N MET A 1 35.90 -17.15 -26.34
CA MET A 1 34.61 -17.36 -27.04
C MET A 1 33.74 -18.25 -26.16
N VAL A 2 32.91 -17.63 -25.31
CA VAL A 2 31.89 -18.32 -24.49
C VAL A 2 30.54 -17.97 -25.10
N ARG A 3 29.76 -18.99 -25.48
CA ARG A 3 28.42 -18.88 -26.05
C ARG A 3 27.40 -18.71 -24.92
N LEU A 4 26.57 -17.67 -24.97
CA LEU A 4 25.40 -17.52 -24.09
C LEU A 4 24.29 -18.51 -24.48
N PRO A 5 23.57 -19.10 -23.51
CA PRO A 5 22.32 -19.79 -23.76
C PRO A 5 21.13 -18.81 -23.72
N THR A 6 20.52 -18.61 -24.88
CA THR A 6 19.17 -18.06 -25.06
C THR A 6 18.12 -19.06 -24.54
N ARG A 7 17.24 -18.64 -23.61
CA ARG A 7 15.98 -19.31 -23.25
C ARG A 7 14.90 -18.24 -23.08
N ILE A 8 14.15 -17.94 -24.14
CA ILE A 8 12.77 -18.40 -24.42
C ILE A 8 11.75 -17.82 -23.43
N LEU A 9 11.07 -16.76 -23.91
CA LEU A 9 9.83 -16.18 -23.38
C LEU A 9 8.67 -17.19 -23.46
N VAL A 10 7.88 -17.29 -22.40
CA VAL A 10 6.57 -17.95 -22.40
C VAL A 10 5.56 -16.98 -21.78
N PRO A 11 4.56 -16.48 -22.53
CA PRO A 11 3.42 -15.78 -21.95
C PRO A 11 2.32 -16.80 -21.62
N ALA A 12 1.87 -16.82 -20.37
CA ALA A 12 0.69 -17.57 -19.95
C ALA A 12 -0.25 -16.62 -19.19
N VAL A 13 -1.18 -16.04 -19.94
CA VAL A 13 -2.34 -15.31 -19.42
C VAL A 13 -3.34 -16.35 -18.91
N LEU A 14 -3.64 -16.32 -17.61
CA LEU A 14 -4.82 -16.97 -17.04
C LEU A 14 -5.51 -16.01 -16.08
N ALA A 15 -6.56 -15.38 -16.58
CA ALA A 15 -7.55 -14.66 -15.80
C ALA A 15 -8.50 -15.68 -15.13
N THR A 16 -8.54 -15.67 -13.81
CA THR A 16 -9.58 -16.35 -13.03
C THR A 16 -10.07 -15.40 -11.95
N GLY A 17 -11.22 -14.78 -12.21
CA GLY A 17 -11.95 -13.98 -11.25
C GLY A 17 -12.53 -14.85 -10.14
N LEU A 18 -12.11 -14.57 -8.91
CA LEU A 18 -12.76 -15.06 -7.69
C LEU A 18 -13.82 -14.04 -7.29
N VAL A 19 -15.09 -14.39 -7.52
CA VAL A 19 -16.24 -13.69 -6.93
C VAL A 19 -16.27 -14.08 -5.45
N LEU A 20 -15.79 -13.19 -4.59
CA LEU A 20 -15.98 -13.25 -3.14
C LEU A 20 -17.47 -12.98 -2.86
N THR A 21 -18.24 -14.06 -2.74
CA THR A 21 -19.57 -14.06 -2.14
C THR A 21 -19.43 -13.53 -0.72
N ALA A 22 -19.87 -12.28 -0.52
CA ALA A 22 -20.05 -11.67 0.78
C ALA A 22 -20.90 -12.59 1.66
N CYS A 23 -20.30 -13.05 2.76
CA CYS A 23 -21.04 -13.44 3.95
C CYS A 23 -21.71 -12.17 4.50
N SER A 24 -22.95 -11.93 4.09
CA SER A 24 -23.83 -11.01 4.80
C SER A 24 -24.24 -11.68 6.11
N GLU A 25 -23.57 -11.26 7.16
CA GLU A 25 -23.86 -11.57 8.54
C GLU A 25 -25.24 -10.99 8.95
N GLU A 26 -26.09 -11.91 9.41
CA GLU A 26 -27.03 -11.80 10.52
C GLU A 26 -27.88 -10.51 10.67
N VAL A 27 -29.12 -10.57 10.19
CA VAL A 27 -30.21 -9.67 10.59
C VAL A 27 -31.13 -10.40 11.58
N ASP A 28 -31.07 -9.98 12.85
CA ASP A 28 -32.11 -10.23 13.85
C ASP A 28 -33.35 -9.39 13.49
N GLY A 29 -34.48 -10.06 13.25
CA GLY A 29 -35.66 -9.38 12.71
C GLY A 29 -36.90 -10.27 12.63
N THR A 30 -37.50 -10.51 13.80
CA THR A 30 -38.83 -11.11 13.97
C THR A 30 -39.93 -10.39 13.18
N ALA A 31 -40.62 -11.08 12.26
CA ALA A 31 -42.06 -10.93 11.98
C ALA A 31 -42.60 -11.98 10.97
N SER A 32 -43.78 -12.50 11.30
CA SER A 32 -44.60 -13.56 10.67
C SER A 32 -44.82 -13.56 9.14
N PRO A 33 -45.22 -14.72 8.56
CA PRO A 33 -45.51 -14.86 7.15
C PRO A 33 -46.93 -14.37 6.79
N GLY A 34 -47.03 -13.61 5.70
CA GLY A 34 -48.28 -13.22 5.07
C GLY A 34 -48.19 -13.39 3.55
N SER A 35 -48.81 -14.45 3.03
CA SER A 35 -48.97 -14.70 1.61
C SER A 35 -49.82 -13.62 0.95
N SER A 36 -49.43 -13.16 -0.25
CA SER A 36 -50.35 -12.93 -1.36
C SER A 36 -49.59 -12.63 -2.65
N ALA A 37 -49.83 -13.50 -3.64
CA ALA A 37 -49.46 -13.30 -5.03
C ALA A 37 -50.34 -12.22 -5.68
N SER A 38 -49.83 -11.52 -6.70
CA SER A 38 -50.42 -11.46 -8.05
C SER A 38 -49.84 -10.35 -8.94
N SER A 39 -49.49 -10.77 -10.17
CA SER A 39 -49.76 -10.11 -11.46
C SER A 39 -48.89 -8.95 -11.97
N SER A 40 -48.05 -9.31 -12.95
CA SER A 40 -47.90 -8.75 -14.31
C SER A 40 -48.12 -7.26 -14.58
N SER A 41 -47.12 -6.59 -15.18
CA SER A 41 -47.09 -6.26 -16.63
C SER A 41 -46.03 -5.20 -16.96
N SER A 42 -45.51 -5.34 -18.18
CA SER A 42 -44.45 -4.61 -18.89
C SER A 42 -44.66 -3.10 -19.05
N SER A 43 -43.55 -2.34 -19.17
CA SER A 43 -43.12 -1.64 -20.42
C SER A 43 -42.34 -0.33 -20.17
N SER A 44 -41.14 -0.28 -20.75
CA SER A 44 -40.51 0.80 -21.52
C SER A 44 -40.31 2.22 -20.96
N SER A 45 -39.01 2.55 -20.85
CA SER A 45 -38.32 3.74 -21.37
C SER A 45 -38.78 5.14 -20.93
N SER A 46 -37.88 5.88 -20.28
CA SER A 46 -37.20 7.04 -20.89
C SER A 46 -36.18 7.67 -19.93
N SER A 47 -35.03 7.96 -20.54
CA SER A 47 -33.98 8.90 -20.19
C SER A 47 -34.31 10.00 -19.17
N SER A 48 -33.41 10.21 -18.22
CA SER A 48 -32.94 11.55 -17.86
C SER A 48 -31.57 11.46 -17.21
N SER A 49 -30.63 12.11 -17.90
CA SER A 49 -29.25 12.34 -17.52
C SER A 49 -29.13 12.96 -16.14
N SER A 50 -28.15 12.50 -15.37
CA SER A 50 -27.50 13.29 -14.34
C SER A 50 -26.07 12.77 -14.23
N SER A 51 -25.22 13.41 -15.01
CA SER A 51 -23.81 13.67 -14.76
C SER A 51 -23.10 12.69 -13.83
N SER A 52 -22.71 11.53 -14.38
CA SER A 52 -21.44 10.95 -13.97
C SER A 52 -20.39 11.96 -14.39
N THR A 53 -19.94 12.78 -13.45
CA THR A 53 -18.58 13.32 -13.50
C THR A 53 -17.67 12.09 -13.54
N SER A 54 -17.41 11.60 -14.75
CA SER A 54 -16.17 10.89 -15.02
C SER A 54 -15.08 11.89 -14.65
N SER A 55 -14.58 11.80 -13.43
CA SER A 55 -13.17 12.08 -13.20
C SER A 55 -12.45 11.14 -14.17
N SER A 56 -12.04 11.68 -15.32
CA SER A 56 -10.97 11.06 -16.08
C SER A 56 -9.83 10.81 -15.10
N PRO A 57 -9.11 9.68 -15.16
CA PRO A 57 -7.83 9.60 -14.48
C PRO A 57 -7.00 10.78 -15.01
N SER A 58 -6.69 11.74 -14.15
CA SER A 58 -5.65 12.73 -14.42
C SER A 58 -4.27 12.06 -14.31
N GLY A 59 -4.08 10.94 -15.01
CA GLY A 59 -2.78 10.30 -15.11
C GLY A 59 -1.94 11.08 -16.11
N GLY A 60 -0.87 11.71 -15.62
CA GLY A 60 0.23 12.22 -16.45
C GLY A 60 0.38 13.75 -16.52
N GLY A 61 0.24 14.48 -15.42
CA GLY A 61 0.67 15.89 -15.44
C GLY A 61 0.61 16.65 -14.12
N GLU A 62 -0.31 16.30 -13.21
CA GLU A 62 -0.41 17.02 -11.92
C GLU A 62 0.49 16.44 -10.83
N TYR A 63 0.85 15.16 -10.94
CA TYR A 63 1.65 14.44 -9.94
C TYR A 63 3.02 14.00 -10.45
N GLU A 64 3.46 14.42 -11.65
CA GLU A 64 4.71 13.97 -12.29
C GLU A 64 5.95 14.14 -11.40
N GLU A 65 6.04 15.29 -10.71
CA GLU A 65 7.15 15.60 -9.79
C GLU A 65 7.11 14.70 -8.55
N PHE A 66 5.93 14.57 -7.92
CA PHE A 66 5.73 13.65 -6.79
C PHE A 66 5.95 12.18 -7.17
N CYS A 67 5.55 11.75 -8.36
CA CYS A 67 5.76 10.39 -8.83
C CYS A 67 7.26 10.07 -8.96
N THR A 68 8.01 10.98 -9.60
CA THR A 68 9.46 10.82 -9.77
C THR A 68 10.20 10.81 -8.42
N GLU A 69 9.91 11.80 -7.56
CA GLU A 69 10.56 11.92 -6.25
C GLU A 69 10.06 10.84 -5.28
N GLY A 70 8.81 10.42 -5.39
CA GLY A 70 8.22 9.35 -4.59
C GLY A 70 8.93 8.02 -4.84
N GLU A 71 9.08 7.61 -6.09
CA GLU A 71 9.84 6.40 -6.45
C GLU A 71 11.29 6.45 -5.90
N GLU A 72 11.93 7.63 -5.94
CA GLU A 72 13.26 7.82 -5.35
C GLU A 72 13.24 7.61 -3.83
N VAL A 73 12.27 8.19 -3.11
CA VAL A 73 12.09 7.99 -1.66
C VAL A 73 11.96 6.50 -1.30
N PHE A 74 11.14 5.73 -2.02
CA PHE A 74 11.01 4.29 -1.76
C PHE A 74 12.32 3.53 -2.02
N GLY A 75 13.06 3.91 -3.07
CA GLY A 75 14.38 3.35 -3.35
C GLY A 75 15.43 3.69 -2.29
N GLU A 76 15.44 4.93 -1.79
CA GLU A 76 16.34 5.36 -0.72
C GLU A 76 16.08 4.64 0.60
N VAL A 77 14.81 4.40 0.92
CA VAL A 77 14.40 3.63 2.10
C VAL A 77 14.91 2.19 2.01
N ASP A 78 14.69 1.52 0.87
CA ASP A 78 15.15 0.15 0.63
C ASP A 78 16.68 0.05 0.74
N GLU A 79 17.40 0.96 0.06
CA GLU A 79 18.87 1.01 0.11
C GLU A 79 19.40 1.27 1.52
N ALA A 80 18.71 2.08 2.33
CA ALA A 80 19.07 2.33 3.73
C ALA A 80 18.97 1.06 4.58
N PHE A 81 17.91 0.26 4.41
CA PHE A 81 17.74 -0.99 5.14
C PHE A 81 18.74 -2.06 4.69
N ASP A 82 18.98 -2.21 3.38
CA ASP A 82 20.03 -3.08 2.83
C ASP A 82 21.42 -2.71 3.38
N ALA A 83 21.72 -1.41 3.45
CA ALA A 83 22.99 -0.93 4.00
C ALA A 83 23.11 -1.19 5.51
N ALA A 84 22.02 -1.11 6.26
CA ALA A 84 22.02 -1.35 7.71
C ALA A 84 22.18 -2.84 8.09
N GLU A 85 22.06 -3.75 7.13
CA GLU A 85 22.16 -5.18 7.38
C GLU A 85 23.52 -5.56 7.99
N GLY A 86 23.51 -6.16 9.18
CA GLY A 86 24.72 -6.53 9.92
C GLY A 86 25.46 -5.37 10.60
N MET A 87 24.89 -4.16 10.63
CA MET A 87 25.42 -3.01 11.39
C MET A 87 24.91 -2.97 12.85
N GLY A 88 24.10 -3.94 13.27
CA GLY A 88 23.49 -3.97 14.59
C GLY A 88 22.37 -2.95 14.79
N VAL A 89 21.97 -2.75 16.05
CA VAL A 89 20.84 -1.88 16.42
C VAL A 89 21.05 -0.43 15.97
N ASP A 90 22.27 0.12 16.14
CA ASP A 90 22.57 1.50 15.74
C ASP A 90 22.41 1.72 14.22
N GLY A 91 22.77 0.72 13.41
CA GLY A 91 22.57 0.77 11.96
C GLY A 91 21.09 0.76 11.59
N LEU A 92 20.29 -0.10 12.24
CA LEU A 92 18.84 -0.15 12.01
C LEU A 92 18.14 1.15 12.44
N VAL A 93 18.54 1.77 13.55
CA VAL A 93 18.02 3.08 13.97
C VAL A 93 18.37 4.16 12.95
N ALA A 94 19.59 4.13 12.40
CA ALA A 94 20.01 5.09 11.37
C ALA A 94 19.21 4.92 10.07
N ALA A 95 18.96 3.68 9.61
CA ALA A 95 18.12 3.41 8.44
C ALA A 95 16.68 3.87 8.66
N LEU A 96 16.10 3.59 9.82
CA LEU A 96 14.75 4.05 10.18
C LEU A 96 14.66 5.58 10.23
N GLN A 97 15.71 6.25 10.72
CA GLN A 97 15.79 7.70 10.69
C GLN A 97 15.85 8.23 9.25
N GLN A 98 16.67 7.62 8.40
CA GLN A 98 16.77 7.98 6.98
C GLN A 98 15.42 7.82 6.27
N ALA A 99 14.67 6.76 6.57
CA ALA A 99 13.32 6.59 6.03
C ALA A 99 12.37 7.72 6.46
N VAL A 100 12.41 8.12 7.73
CA VAL A 100 11.62 9.27 8.21
C VAL A 100 12.01 10.55 7.49
N ASP A 101 13.32 10.80 7.33
CA ASP A 101 13.81 12.00 6.66
C ASP A 101 13.43 12.03 5.17
N ALA A 102 13.41 10.87 4.49
CA ALA A 102 12.95 10.75 3.10
C ALA A 102 11.46 11.07 2.97
N PHE A 103 10.62 10.56 3.88
CA PHE A 103 9.19 10.91 3.93
C PHE A 103 8.93 12.39 4.28
N ASP A 104 9.79 13.02 5.08
CA ASP A 104 9.70 14.45 5.41
C ASP A 104 10.22 15.37 4.28
N ALA A 105 11.03 14.82 3.35
CA ALA A 105 11.60 15.58 2.25
C ALA A 105 10.60 15.87 1.12
N LEU A 106 9.56 15.04 1.00
CA LEU A 106 8.56 15.12 -0.06
C LEU A 106 7.19 15.49 0.51
N GLU A 107 6.52 16.47 -0.10
CA GLU A 107 5.16 16.85 0.27
C GLU A 107 4.15 16.01 -0.54
N PRO A 108 3.32 15.18 0.11
CA PRO A 108 2.38 14.32 -0.60
C PRO A 108 1.18 15.12 -1.14
N PRO A 109 0.55 14.66 -2.25
CA PRO A 109 -0.75 15.14 -2.69
C PRO A 109 -1.80 15.01 -1.57
N GLU A 110 -2.75 15.94 -1.54
CA GLU A 110 -3.81 15.97 -0.53
C GLU A 110 -4.65 14.69 -0.47
N GLU A 111 -4.70 13.93 -1.57
CA GLU A 111 -5.41 12.66 -1.67
C GLU A 111 -4.76 11.51 -0.89
N ILE A 112 -3.43 11.56 -0.70
CA ILE A 112 -2.65 10.51 -0.01
C ILE A 112 -1.95 11.03 1.26
N ALA A 113 -2.14 12.31 1.61
CA ALA A 113 -1.42 12.96 2.70
C ALA A 113 -1.61 12.26 4.07
N ASP A 114 -2.81 11.77 4.38
CA ASP A 114 -3.08 11.02 5.62
C ASP A 114 -2.32 9.69 5.65
N ASP A 115 -2.32 8.94 4.54
CA ASP A 115 -1.61 7.66 4.44
C ASP A 115 -0.09 7.84 4.46
N TRP A 116 0.42 8.88 3.78
CA TRP A 116 1.83 9.27 3.83
C TRP A 116 2.27 9.62 5.26
N ALA A 117 1.47 10.40 5.98
CA ALA A 117 1.72 10.74 7.37
C ALA A 117 1.66 9.51 8.28
N GLU A 118 0.71 8.59 8.06
CA GLU A 118 0.60 7.33 8.80
C GLU A 118 1.85 6.45 8.60
N SER A 119 2.35 6.35 7.36
CA SER A 119 3.60 5.64 7.05
C SER A 119 4.80 6.26 7.77
N ARG A 120 4.97 7.58 7.67
CA ARG A 120 6.04 8.32 8.36
C ARG A 120 5.98 8.14 9.87
N ASP A 121 4.80 8.27 10.48
CA ASP A 121 4.59 8.05 11.91
C ASP A 121 4.89 6.59 12.31
N GLY A 122 4.59 5.64 11.44
CA GLY A 122 4.98 4.24 11.58
C GLY A 122 6.49 4.08 11.73
N PHE A 123 7.27 4.66 10.81
CA PHE A 123 8.73 4.65 10.87
C PHE A 123 9.28 5.36 12.11
N VAL A 124 8.69 6.48 12.54
CA VAL A 124 9.07 7.18 13.79
C VAL A 124 8.89 6.26 15.00
N ARG A 125 7.72 5.63 15.13
CA ARG A 125 7.44 4.72 16.26
C ARG A 125 8.36 3.51 16.24
N LEU A 126 8.65 2.98 15.05
CA LEU A 126 9.55 1.86 14.88
C LEU A 126 10.99 2.23 15.28
N ARG A 127 11.49 3.36 14.79
CA ARG A 127 12.79 3.94 15.20
C ARG A 127 12.89 4.06 16.70
N ASP A 128 11.89 4.67 17.34
CA ASP A 128 11.90 4.92 18.79
C ASP A 128 11.84 3.60 19.59
N THR A 129 11.15 2.59 19.06
CA THR A 129 11.08 1.25 19.68
C THR A 129 12.40 0.51 19.55
N VAL A 130 13.03 0.52 18.38
CA VAL A 130 14.35 -0.11 18.16
C VAL A 130 15.44 0.62 18.96
N ALA A 131 15.39 1.95 19.03
CA ALA A 131 16.33 2.76 19.81
C ALA A 131 16.23 2.53 21.33
N ALA A 132 15.12 1.95 21.81
CA ALA A 132 14.96 1.58 23.21
C ALA A 132 15.63 0.24 23.56
N ILE A 133 16.10 -0.52 22.58
CA ILE A 133 16.83 -1.78 22.80
C ILE A 133 18.22 -1.46 23.36
N ASP A 134 18.64 -2.21 24.38
CA ASP A 134 20.00 -2.12 24.90
C ASP A 134 20.98 -2.74 23.88
N PRO A 135 21.89 -1.96 23.27
CA PRO A 135 22.77 -2.46 22.21
C PRO A 135 23.86 -3.41 22.75
N ALA A 136 24.06 -3.49 24.07
CA ALA A 136 24.99 -4.43 24.68
C ALA A 136 24.32 -5.79 25.02
N ALA A 137 23.00 -5.92 24.82
CA ALA A 137 22.31 -7.19 25.00
C ALA A 137 22.74 -8.21 23.93
N PRO A 138 22.94 -9.49 24.29
CA PRO A 138 23.42 -10.51 23.36
C PRO A 138 22.45 -10.80 22.20
N ASP A 139 21.16 -10.49 22.37
CA ASP A 139 20.10 -10.72 21.38
C ASP A 139 19.54 -9.40 20.80
N ALA A 140 20.24 -8.27 20.97
CA ALA A 140 19.75 -6.94 20.62
C ALA A 140 19.36 -6.80 19.14
N GLU A 141 20.23 -7.28 18.23
CA GLU A 141 19.98 -7.24 16.79
C GLU A 141 18.77 -8.11 16.41
N GLN A 142 18.68 -9.33 16.94
CA GLN A 142 17.56 -10.21 16.66
C GLN A 142 16.24 -9.63 17.17
N GLN A 143 16.25 -8.99 18.35
CA GLN A 143 15.08 -8.29 18.88
C GLN A 143 14.66 -7.11 18.00
N ALA A 144 15.62 -6.34 17.46
CA ALA A 144 15.33 -5.25 16.54
C ALA A 144 14.68 -5.77 15.24
N LEU A 145 15.21 -6.85 14.67
CA LEU A 145 14.65 -7.48 13.46
C LEU A 145 13.23 -8.01 13.69
N ASP A 146 12.95 -8.62 14.85
CA ASP A 146 11.61 -9.10 15.21
C ASP A 146 10.61 -7.93 15.25
N ILE A 147 11.00 -6.81 15.89
CA ILE A 147 10.17 -5.61 15.98
C ILE A 147 9.91 -5.01 14.60
N ILE A 148 10.92 -4.97 13.71
CA ILE A 148 10.77 -4.48 12.35
C ILE A 148 9.80 -5.37 11.56
N SER A 149 9.91 -6.69 11.68
CA SER A 149 9.01 -7.62 10.98
C SER A 149 7.57 -7.57 11.50
N ASP A 150 7.36 -7.43 12.82
CA ASP A 150 6.02 -7.19 13.39
C ASP A 150 5.44 -5.83 12.93
N ALA A 151 6.30 -4.82 12.78
CA ALA A 151 5.89 -3.51 12.30
C ALA A 151 5.44 -3.53 10.83
N GLU A 152 5.94 -4.43 9.98
CA GLU A 152 5.40 -4.62 8.62
C GLU A 152 3.91 -4.94 8.65
N MET A 153 3.40 -5.66 9.66
CA MET A 153 1.97 -5.93 9.78
C MET A 153 1.15 -4.69 10.19
N THR A 154 1.80 -3.70 10.79
CA THR A 154 1.12 -2.55 11.42
C THR A 154 1.26 -1.26 10.61
N VAL A 155 2.44 -1.02 10.02
CA VAL A 155 2.78 0.11 9.14
C VAL A 155 2.54 -0.25 7.69
N GLY A 156 2.68 -1.53 7.33
CA GLY A 156 2.49 -2.04 5.96
C GLY A 156 1.17 -1.62 5.31
N PRO A 157 0.01 -1.57 5.99
CA PRO A 157 -1.23 -1.15 5.34
C PRO A 157 -1.21 0.28 4.80
N ALA A 158 -0.64 1.25 5.52
CA ALA A 158 -0.51 2.63 5.03
C ALA A 158 0.50 2.71 3.89
N PHE A 159 1.65 2.07 4.08
CA PHE A 159 2.71 2.01 3.07
C PHE A 159 2.24 1.34 1.77
N THR A 160 1.47 0.27 1.86
CA THR A 160 0.81 -0.38 0.71
C THR A 160 -0.19 0.55 0.05
N ARG A 161 -1.02 1.29 0.80
CA ARG A 161 -1.96 2.25 0.19
C ARG A 161 -1.24 3.39 -0.55
N VAL A 162 -0.12 3.87 -0.01
CA VAL A 162 0.74 4.84 -0.71
C VAL A 162 1.31 4.21 -2.00
N GLY A 163 1.85 2.99 -1.92
CA GLY A 163 2.37 2.27 -3.08
C GLY A 163 1.32 2.02 -4.16
N ASP A 164 0.14 1.52 -3.77
CA ASP A 164 -0.99 1.29 -4.68
C ASP A 164 -1.42 2.61 -5.34
N TRP A 165 -1.49 3.71 -4.59
CA TRP A 165 -1.81 5.03 -5.15
C TRP A 165 -0.76 5.49 -6.16
N ILE A 166 0.54 5.29 -5.87
CA ILE A 166 1.62 5.61 -6.80
C ILE A 166 1.47 4.76 -8.07
N ASP A 167 1.31 3.44 -7.96
CA ASP A 167 1.11 2.55 -9.11
C ASP A 167 -0.10 2.99 -9.97
N GLU A 168 -1.20 3.40 -9.34
CA GLU A 168 -2.43 3.80 -10.04
C GLU A 168 -2.32 5.18 -10.72
N ASN A 169 -1.54 6.11 -10.14
CA ASN A 169 -1.49 7.51 -10.58
C ASN A 169 -0.20 7.88 -11.32
N CYS A 170 0.87 7.08 -11.19
CA CYS A 170 2.21 7.34 -11.71
C CYS A 170 2.63 6.45 -12.89
N ASP A 171 1.85 5.43 -13.29
CA ASP A 171 2.15 4.49 -14.41
C ASP A 171 2.35 5.18 -15.79
N ASN A 172 2.12 6.49 -15.89
CA ASN A 172 2.31 7.30 -17.10
C ASN A 172 3.03 8.65 -16.85
N ALA A 173 3.75 8.80 -15.73
CA ALA A 173 4.63 9.95 -15.47
C ALA A 173 5.94 9.87 -16.28
#